data_AF-A0A2N3CBM2-F1
#
_entry.id   AF-A0A2N3CBM2-F1
#
_cell.length_a   1.000
_cell.length_b   1.000
_cell.length_c   1.000
_cell.angle_alpha   90.00
_cell.angle_beta   90.00
_cell.angle_gamma   90.00
#
_symmetry.space_group_name_H-M   'P 1'
#
loop_
_entity.id
_entity.type
_entity.pdbx_description
1 polymer ?
#
loop_
_entity_poly.entity_id
_entity_poly.type
_entity_poly.pdbx_seq_one_letter_code
_entity_poly.pdbx_strand_id
1 'polypeptide(L)'
;PDDKIRRVVLCSGKVYYDLLEERDARGIDDIYLLRVEQFYPFPALSLKKELERFAKADVVWCQEEPKNQGAWSFIEPNIEWVLTRIKASHTRPRYAGRPASASPATGLASQHKAQQEALVNDALTIEG
;
A
#
# COMPACT_ATOMS: atom_id res chain seq x y z
N PRO A 1 -14.01 -5.40 12.62
CA PRO A 1 -13.76 -4.47 13.75
C PRO A 1 -12.31 -3.97 13.68
N ASP A 2 -12.03 -2.71 13.99
CA ASP A 2 -10.72 -2.10 13.76
C ASP A 2 -9.58 -2.83 14.50
N ASP A 3 -9.88 -3.42 15.65
CA ASP A 3 -8.98 -4.23 16.47
C ASP A 3 -8.54 -5.56 15.84
N LYS A 4 -9.27 -6.05 14.84
CA LYS A 4 -8.92 -7.26 14.07
C LYS A 4 -8.04 -6.97 12.86
N ILE A 5 -7.89 -5.71 12.47
CA ILE A 5 -7.08 -5.35 11.30
C ILE A 5 -5.62 -5.56 11.63
N ARG A 6 -4.98 -6.44 10.85
CA ARG A 6 -3.56 -6.78 10.95
C ARG A 6 -2.70 -5.99 9.98
N ARG A 7 -3.27 -5.55 8.86
CA ARG A 7 -2.59 -4.76 7.83
C ARG A 7 -3.42 -3.59 7.31
N VAL A 8 -2.77 -2.46 7.07
CA VAL A 8 -3.30 -1.36 6.25
C VAL A 8 -2.53 -1.28 4.94
N VAL A 9 -3.20 -1.48 3.80
CA VAL A 9 -2.64 -1.29 2.46
C VAL A 9 -3.03 0.09 1.95
N LEU A 10 -2.07 1.01 1.95
CA LEU A 10 -2.16 2.30 1.28
C LEU A 10 -1.93 2.14 -0.21
N CYS A 11 -2.74 2.80 -1.03
CA CYS A 11 -2.55 2.85 -2.47
C CYS A 11 -3.15 4.14 -3.05
N SER A 12 -3.01 4.33 -4.36
CA SER A 12 -3.66 5.42 -5.08
C SER A 12 -4.04 5.00 -6.49
N GLY A 13 -5.06 5.63 -7.05
CA GLY A 13 -5.51 5.34 -8.40
C GLY A 13 -6.13 3.95 -8.55
N LYS A 14 -5.98 3.37 -9.75
CA LYS A 14 -6.77 2.21 -10.17
C LYS A 14 -6.41 0.90 -9.45
N VAL A 15 -5.18 0.76 -8.95
CA VAL A 15 -4.72 -0.46 -8.22
C VAL A 15 -5.57 -0.77 -7.00
N TYR A 16 -6.26 0.24 -6.43
CA TYR A 16 -7.25 0.03 -5.38
C TYR A 16 -8.31 -0.99 -5.78
N TYR A 17 -8.79 -0.95 -7.03
CA TYR A 17 -9.84 -1.85 -7.49
C TYR A 17 -9.34 -3.28 -7.65
N ASP A 18 -8.11 -3.46 -8.15
CA ASP A 18 -7.48 -4.78 -8.22
C ASP A 18 -7.29 -5.38 -6.81
N LEU A 19 -6.85 -4.56 -5.85
CA LEU A 19 -6.74 -4.95 -4.43
C LEU A 19 -8.10 -5.28 -3.81
N LEU A 20 -9.13 -4.50 -4.12
CA LEU A 20 -10.48 -4.68 -3.61
C LEU A 20 -11.07 -6.00 -4.11
N GLU A 21 -11.03 -6.23 -5.42
CA GLU A 21 -11.53 -7.44 -6.06
C GLU A 21 -10.84 -8.68 -5.51
N GLU A 22 -9.51 -8.67 -5.41
CA GLU A 22 -8.76 -9.82 -4.90
C GLU A 22 -8.97 -10.06 -3.40
N ARG A 23 -9.02 -8.99 -2.58
CA ARG A 23 -9.32 -9.11 -1.15
C ARG A 23 -10.68 -9.74 -0.92
N ASP A 24 -11.69 -9.29 -1.67
CA ASP A 24 -13.06 -9.79 -1.57
C ASP A 24 -13.16 -11.24 -2.09
N ALA A 25 -12.48 -11.56 -3.19
CA ALA A 25 -12.40 -12.92 -3.72
C ALA A 25 -11.75 -13.91 -2.73
N ARG A 26 -10.76 -13.47 -1.94
CA ARG A 26 -10.12 -14.26 -0.89
C ARG A 26 -10.90 -14.30 0.43
N GLY A 27 -11.94 -13.48 0.57
CA GLY A 27 -12.67 -13.33 1.83
C GLY A 27 -11.80 -12.78 2.97
N ILE A 28 -10.82 -11.93 2.66
CA ILE A 28 -9.91 -11.34 3.65
C ILE A 28 -10.65 -10.22 4.40
N ASP A 29 -10.74 -10.36 5.73
CA ASP A 29 -11.41 -9.39 6.63
C ASP A 29 -10.46 -8.71 7.63
N ASP A 30 -9.18 -9.07 7.63
CA ASP A 30 -8.13 -8.54 8.50
C ASP A 30 -7.18 -7.54 7.80
N ILE A 31 -7.48 -7.15 6.56
CA ILE A 31 -6.74 -6.14 5.78
C ILE A 31 -7.63 -4.94 5.43
N TYR A 32 -7.19 -3.75 5.83
CA TYR A 32 -7.85 -2.48 5.51
C TYR A 32 -7.20 -1.82 4.28
N LEU A 33 -8.00 -1.50 3.27
CA LEU A 33 -7.54 -0.77 2.07
C LEU A 33 -7.77 0.72 2.27
N LEU A 34 -6.70 1.52 2.18
CA LEU A 34 -6.74 2.97 2.35
C LEU A 34 -6.24 3.68 1.09
N ARG A 35 -7.06 4.56 0.52
CA ARG A 35 -6.68 5.35 -0.64
C ARG A 35 -6.06 6.69 -0.23
N VAL A 36 -4.91 7.01 -0.83
CA VAL A 36 -4.27 8.33 -0.73
C VAL A 36 -4.51 9.08 -2.04
N GLU A 37 -5.56 9.89 -2.05
CA GLU A 37 -5.98 10.65 -3.25
C GLU A 37 -5.14 11.89 -3.53
N GLN A 38 -4.47 12.42 -2.50
CA GLN A 38 -3.66 13.63 -2.59
C GLN A 38 -2.24 13.32 -2.10
N PHE A 39 -1.25 13.45 -2.97
CA PHE A 39 0.15 13.33 -2.59
C PHE A 39 0.74 14.66 -2.15
N TYR A 40 0.37 15.74 -2.84
CA TYR A 40 0.88 17.07 -2.56
C TYR A 40 -0.23 18.13 -2.65
N PRO A 41 -0.35 19.04 -1.66
CA PRO A 41 0.38 19.04 -0.38
C PRO A 41 0.05 17.78 0.45
N PHE A 42 1.03 17.23 1.17
CA PHE A 42 0.86 15.93 1.85
C PHE A 42 -0.23 16.00 2.94
N PRO A 43 -1.25 15.12 2.94
CA PRO A 43 -2.42 15.20 3.81
C PRO A 43 -2.16 14.60 5.21
N ALA A 44 -1.14 15.11 5.91
CA ALA A 44 -0.65 14.55 7.17
C ALA A 44 -1.74 14.40 8.24
N LEU A 45 -2.62 15.39 8.40
CA LEU A 45 -3.67 15.37 9.43
C LEU A 45 -4.71 14.28 9.17
N SER A 46 -5.18 14.16 7.94
CA SER A 46 -6.16 13.14 7.55
C SER A 46 -5.56 11.75 7.66
N LEU A 47 -4.32 11.58 7.18
CA LEU A 47 -3.66 10.28 7.23
C LEU A 47 -3.37 9.84 8.67
N LYS A 48 -2.94 10.78 9.52
CA LYS A 48 -2.75 10.54 10.96
C LYS A 48 -4.04 10.05 11.62
N LYS A 49 -5.13 10.79 11.45
CA LYS A 49 -6.43 10.47 12.05
C LYS A 49 -6.91 9.07 11.66
N GLU A 50 -6.71 8.69 10.41
CA GLU A 50 -7.14 7.40 9.90
C GLU A 50 -6.26 6.25 10.40
N LEU A 51 -4.93 6.41 10.34
CA LEU A 51 -3.98 5.37 10.77
C LEU A 51 -3.95 5.17 12.30
N GLU A 52 -4.36 6.15 13.11
CA GLU A 52 -4.52 5.99 14.57
C GLU A 52 -5.46 4.84 14.93
N ARG A 53 -6.46 4.54 14.09
CA ARG A 53 -7.40 3.42 14.27
C ARG A 53 -6.71 2.06 14.25
N PHE A 54 -5.58 1.95 13.54
CA PHE A 54 -4.89 0.69 13.24
C PHE A 54 -3.43 0.70 13.71
N ALA A 55 -3.14 1.37 14.83
CA ALA A 55 -1.76 1.57 15.31
C ALA A 55 -0.94 0.28 15.53
N LYS A 56 -1.59 -0.89 15.67
CA LYS A 56 -0.92 -2.19 15.82
C LYS A 56 -0.68 -2.92 14.48
N ALA A 57 -1.38 -2.52 13.42
CA ALA A 57 -1.28 -3.15 12.11
C ALA A 57 0.07 -2.88 11.46
N ASP A 58 0.51 -3.77 10.57
CA ASP A 58 1.58 -3.44 9.62
C ASP A 58 1.02 -2.57 8.47
N VAL A 59 1.92 -1.85 7.81
CA VAL A 59 1.52 -0.85 6.82
C VAL A 59 2.26 -1.10 5.52
N VAL A 60 1.53 -1.14 4.42
CA VAL A 60 2.05 -1.39 3.07
C VAL A 60 1.68 -0.23 2.16
N TRP A 61 2.61 0.22 1.32
CA TRP A 61 2.32 1.06 0.16
C TRP A 61 2.31 0.20 -1.09
N CYS A 62 1.15 0.12 -1.75
CA CYS A 62 0.96 -0.61 -2.99
C CYS A 62 0.85 0.35 -4.20
N GLN A 63 1.65 0.11 -5.23
CA GLN A 63 1.59 0.86 -6.49
C GLN A 63 1.95 -0.01 -7.70
N GLU A 64 1.45 0.37 -8.88
CA GLU A 64 1.73 -0.34 -10.14
C GLU A 64 3.02 0.13 -10.79
N GLU A 65 3.42 1.36 -10.53
CA GLU A 65 4.65 1.93 -11.04
C GLU A 65 5.86 1.21 -10.42
N PRO A 66 6.96 1.03 -11.18
CA PRO A 66 8.24 0.55 -10.65
C PRO A 66 8.67 1.29 -9.38
N LYS A 67 9.37 0.62 -8.47
CA LYS A 67 9.77 1.19 -7.16
C LYS A 67 10.53 2.53 -7.23
N ASN A 68 11.32 2.73 -8.29
CA ASN A 68 12.04 3.98 -8.54
C ASN A 68 11.20 5.05 -9.25
N GLN A 69 9.92 4.79 -9.47
CA GLN A 69 8.92 5.62 -10.13
C GLN A 69 7.67 5.71 -9.24
N GLY A 70 6.63 6.40 -9.71
CA GLY A 70 5.42 6.61 -8.93
C GLY A 70 5.69 7.43 -7.67
N ALA A 71 4.90 7.17 -6.61
CA ALA A 71 4.91 7.99 -5.41
C ALA A 71 5.91 7.50 -4.35
N TRP A 72 6.37 6.24 -4.41
CA TRP A 72 7.10 5.58 -3.32
C TRP A 72 8.20 6.45 -2.68
N SER A 73 9.17 6.93 -3.47
CA SER A 73 10.30 7.72 -2.96
C SER A 73 9.91 9.06 -2.33
N PHE A 74 8.72 9.58 -2.66
CA PHE A 74 8.19 10.80 -2.06
C PHE A 74 7.32 10.50 -0.83
N ILE A 75 6.45 9.49 -0.90
CA ILE A 75 5.40 9.26 0.09
C ILE A 75 5.90 8.46 1.30
N GLU A 76 6.90 7.59 1.12
CA GLU A 76 7.44 6.75 2.19
C GLU A 76 7.92 7.53 3.43
N PRO A 77 8.79 8.56 3.31
CA PRO A 77 9.26 9.28 4.50
C PRO A 77 8.12 10.04 5.20
N ASN A 78 7.09 10.43 4.45
CA ASN A 78 5.92 11.12 4.98
C ASN A 78 5.00 10.17 5.75
N ILE A 79 4.79 8.95 5.24
CA ILE A 79 4.05 7.89 5.95
C ILE A 79 4.82 7.49 7.22
N GLU A 80 6.14 7.28 7.13
CA GLU A 80 6.97 6.94 8.29
C GLU A 80 6.87 8.00 9.39
N TRP A 81 6.89 9.29 9.01
CA TRP A 81 6.67 10.39 9.95
C TRP A 81 5.30 10.30 10.64
N VAL A 82 4.23 10.01 9.90
CA VAL A 82 2.88 9.84 10.46
C VAL A 82 2.83 8.66 11.43
N LEU A 83 3.34 7.49 11.03
CA LEU A 83 3.36 6.28 11.85
C LEU A 83 4.13 6.47 13.15
N THR A 84 5.26 7.18 13.09
CA THR A 84 6.05 7.54 14.26
C THR A 84 5.26 8.46 15.21
N ARG A 85 4.53 9.45 14.68
CA ARG A 85 3.73 10.40 15.48
C ARG A 85 2.56 9.75 16.21
N ILE A 86 1.97 8.70 15.63
CA ILE A 86 0.89 7.94 16.25
C ILE A 86 1.39 6.80 17.13
N LYS A 87 2.72 6.65 17.27
CA LYS A 87 3.38 5.57 18.03
C LYS A 87 2.93 4.18 17.55
N ALA A 88 2.82 4.01 16.22
CA ALA A 88 2.46 2.73 15.64
C ALA A 88 3.52 1.66 15.98
N SER A 89 3.07 0.40 16.08
CA SER A 89 3.96 -0.75 16.30
C SER A 89 4.95 -0.95 15.14
N HIS A 90 4.53 -0.60 13.91
CA HIS A 90 5.37 -0.56 12.73
C HIS A 90 5.49 0.88 12.25
N THR A 91 6.70 1.43 12.28
CA THR A 91 6.93 2.84 11.96
C THR A 91 7.26 3.10 10.51
N ARG A 92 7.62 2.07 9.74
CA ARG A 92 8.01 2.21 8.32
C ARG A 92 7.12 1.36 7.42
N PRO A 93 6.53 1.93 6.36
CA PRO A 93 5.71 1.14 5.44
C PRO A 93 6.59 0.17 4.64
N ARG A 94 6.05 -1.02 4.36
CA ARG A 94 6.62 -1.95 3.37
C ARG A 94 6.17 -1.52 1.97
N TYR A 95 7.01 -1.78 0.97
CA TYR A 95 6.68 -1.55 -0.44
C TYR A 95 6.11 -2.83 -1.06
N ALA A 96 4.97 -2.72 -1.73
CA ALA A 96 4.43 -3.73 -2.63
C ALA A 96 4.24 -3.11 -4.02
N GLY A 97 4.87 -3.66 -5.05
CA GLY A 97 4.84 -3.05 -6.37
C GLY A 97 5.89 -3.62 -7.31
N ARG A 98 5.98 -3.05 -8.51
CA ARG A 98 6.94 -3.54 -9.52
C ARG A 98 8.38 -3.25 -9.10
N PRO A 99 9.33 -4.16 -9.38
CA PRO A 99 10.74 -3.90 -9.14
C PRO A 99 11.20 -2.66 -9.91
N ALA A 100 12.24 -1.99 -9.38
CA ALA A 100 12.81 -0.83 -10.04
C ALA A 100 13.24 -1.16 -11.47
N SER A 101 12.95 -0.26 -12.41
CA SER A 101 13.31 -0.43 -13.81
C SER A 101 13.48 0.91 -14.52
N ALA A 102 14.22 0.90 -15.63
CA ALA A 102 14.43 2.09 -16.45
C ALA A 102 13.20 2.43 -17.30
N SER A 103 12.45 1.41 -17.75
CA SER A 103 11.20 1.58 -18.49
C SER A 103 10.01 1.71 -17.53
N PRO A 104 8.95 2.47 -17.85
CA PRO A 104 7.74 2.51 -17.02
C PRO A 104 7.00 1.16 -16.92
N ALA A 105 7.10 0.33 -17.96
CA ALA A 105 6.48 -0.98 -18.00
C ALA A 105 7.25 -1.94 -18.92
N THR A 106 7.00 -3.23 -18.74
CA THR A 106 7.38 -4.25 -19.73
C THR A 106 6.52 -4.12 -21.00
N GLY A 107 7.13 -4.38 -22.16
CA GLY A 107 6.41 -4.44 -23.44
C GLY A 107 5.66 -5.76 -23.68
N LEU A 108 5.85 -6.77 -22.82
CA LEU A 108 5.18 -8.07 -22.94
C LEU A 108 3.93 -8.10 -22.07
N ALA A 109 2.76 -8.23 -22.69
CA ALA A 109 1.48 -8.24 -21.99
C ALA A 109 1.38 -9.37 -20.93
N SER A 110 1.94 -10.55 -21.21
CA SER A 110 1.97 -11.68 -20.26
C SER A 110 2.79 -11.35 -19.02
N GLN A 111 3.94 -10.71 -19.18
CA GLN A 111 4.79 -10.29 -18.06
C GLN A 111 4.14 -9.16 -17.26
N HIS A 112 3.48 -8.22 -17.94
CA HIS A 112 2.73 -7.15 -17.29
C HIS A 112 1.64 -7.71 -16.38
N LYS A 113 0.86 -8.68 -16.88
CA LYS A 113 -0.18 -9.36 -16.09
C LYS A 113 0.41 -10.10 -14.89
N ALA A 114 1.49 -10.87 -15.09
CA ALA A 114 2.16 -11.59 -13.99
C ALA A 114 2.70 -10.63 -12.90
N GLN A 115 3.25 -9.47 -13.29
CA GLN A 115 3.71 -8.45 -12.35
C GLN A 115 2.53 -7.81 -11.59
N GLN A 116 1.39 -7.62 -12.25
CA GLN A 116 0.18 -7.09 -11.62
C GLN A 116 -0.37 -8.05 -10.56
N GLU A 117 -0.46 -9.33 -10.88
CA GLU A 117 -0.88 -10.36 -9.92
C GLU A 117 0.10 -10.43 -8.74
N ALA A 118 1.41 -10.39 -9.02
CA ALA A 118 2.44 -10.45 -7.99
C ALA A 118 2.36 -9.28 -6.98
N LEU A 119 2.18 -8.04 -7.43
CA LEU A 119 2.09 -6.89 -6.51
C LEU A 119 0.82 -6.90 -5.66
N VAL A 120 -0.31 -7.35 -6.23
CA VAL A 120 -1.57 -7.50 -5.48
C VAL A 120 -1.42 -8.60 -4.44
N ASN A 121 -0.80 -9.72 -4.81
CA ASN A 121 -0.52 -10.83 -3.90
C ASN A 121 0.39 -10.42 -2.73
N ASP A 122 1.48 -9.71 -3.02
CA ASP A 122 2.41 -9.22 -2.00
C ASP A 122 1.73 -8.27 -1.01
N ALA A 123 0.91 -7.34 -1.53
CA ALA A 123 0.15 -6.42 -0.68
C ALA A 123 -0.83 -7.13 0.27
N LEU A 124 -1.49 -8.20 -0.19
CA LEU A 124 -2.54 -8.90 0.54
C LEU A 124 -2.08 -10.13 1.34
N THR A 125 -0.80 -10.50 1.30
CA THR A 125 -0.29 -11.70 2.01
C THR A 125 0.46 -11.30 3.29
N ILE A 126 -0.04 -11.76 4.45
CA ILE A 126 0.64 -11.59 5.74
C ILE A 126 1.51 -12.82 5.98
N GLU A 127 2.83 -12.65 5.94
CA GLU A 127 3.78 -13.70 6.35
C GLU A 127 3.63 -13.92 7.87
N GLY A 128 3.53 -15.19 8.28
CA GLY A 128 3.35 -15.60 9.67
C GLY A 128 4.62 -15.53 10.51
#